data_AF-A0A3B8ZIV7-F1
#
_entry.id   AF-A0A3B8ZIV7-F1
#
_cell.length_a   1.000
_cell.length_b   1.000
_cell.length_c   1.000
_cell.angle_alpha   90.00
_cell.angle_beta   90.00
_cell.angle_gamma   90.00
#
_symmetry.space_group_name_H-M   'P 1'
#
loop_
_entity.id
_entity.type
_entity.pdbx_description
1 polymer ?
#
loop_
_entity_poly.entity_id
_entity_poly.type
_entity_poly.pdbx_seq_one_letter_code
_entity_poly.pdbx_strand_id
1 'polypeptide(L)'
;MANHSAPSQRILSLDALRGFDMFWIIGADVLAGSVLGLVGTEPAKRLASQLQHVPWEGFHFYDLVFPLFLFMVGCSLPFSLEKHRQSPSAVYLRITRRVAALVLLGLIANGMLRFEWENLRYPGVLQRIGICYGIGALLY
;
A
#
# COMPACT_ATOMS: atom_id res chain seq x y z
N MET A 1 15.89 -38.59 4.22
CA MET A 1 14.94 -37.86 5.08
C MET A 1 14.55 -36.56 4.40
N ALA A 2 13.40 -36.52 3.73
CA ALA A 2 12.93 -35.33 3.03
C ALA A 2 12.40 -34.31 4.05
N ASN A 3 13.10 -33.18 4.17
CA ASN A 3 12.71 -32.07 5.04
C ASN A 3 11.48 -31.40 4.43
N HIS A 4 10.28 -31.84 4.83
CA HIS A 4 9.03 -31.19 4.44
C HIS A 4 8.89 -29.92 5.27
N SER A 5 9.47 -28.83 4.77
CA SER A 5 9.14 -27.49 5.24
C SER A 5 7.63 -27.30 5.12
N ALA A 6 6.93 -27.21 6.25
CA ALA A 6 5.49 -27.00 6.29
C ALA A 6 5.11 -25.84 5.35
N PRO A 7 4.05 -25.98 4.53
CA PRO A 7 3.67 -24.95 3.58
C PRO A 7 3.40 -23.66 4.33
N SER A 8 4.03 -22.56 3.90
CA SER A 8 3.82 -21.26 4.52
C SER A 8 2.34 -20.89 4.39
N GLN A 9 1.61 -20.94 5.50
CA GLN A 9 0.18 -20.68 5.50
C GLN A 9 -0.05 -19.21 5.15
N ARG A 10 -0.64 -18.98 3.97
CA ARG A 10 -1.00 -17.63 3.52
C ARG A 10 -2.23 -17.18 4.28
N ILE A 11 -2.21 -15.94 4.77
CA ILE A 11 -3.34 -15.36 5.47
C ILE A 11 -4.30 -14.82 4.41
N LEU A 12 -5.38 -15.57 4.13
CA LEU A 12 -6.35 -15.24 3.08
C LEU A 12 -7.00 -13.86 3.30
N SER A 13 -7.33 -13.51 4.54
CA SER A 13 -7.92 -12.21 4.87
C SER A 13 -7.01 -11.05 4.50
N LEU A 14 -5.70 -11.20 4.72
CA LEU A 14 -4.70 -10.18 4.40
C LEU A 14 -4.46 -10.05 2.89
N ASP A 15 -4.57 -11.15 2.14
CA ASP A 15 -4.48 -11.13 0.69
C ASP A 15 -5.75 -10.52 0.06
N ALA A 16 -6.94 -10.85 0.59
CA ALA A 16 -8.22 -10.28 0.16
C ALA A 16 -8.29 -8.77 0.40
N LEU A 17 -7.86 -8.31 1.58
CA LEU A 17 -7.86 -6.89 1.94
C LEU A 17 -6.87 -6.08 1.09
N ARG A 18 -5.69 -6.64 0.80
CA ARG A 18 -4.75 -6.03 -0.16
C ARG A 18 -5.33 -5.93 -1.57
N GLY A 19 -6.05 -6.97 -2.02
CA GLY A 19 -6.72 -6.96 -3.33
C GLY A 19 -7.82 -5.90 -3.40
N PHE A 20 -8.58 -5.73 -2.33
CA PHE A 20 -9.57 -4.68 -2.19
C PHE A 20 -8.94 -3.29 -2.33
N ASP A 21 -7.85 -3.02 -1.61
CA ASP A 21 -7.16 -1.72 -1.70
C ASP A 21 -6.59 -1.45 -3.09
N MET A 22 -5.97 -2.46 -3.73
CA MET A 22 -5.44 -2.33 -5.09
C MET A 22 -6.56 -2.02 -6.11
N PHE A 23 -7.73 -2.63 -5.95
CA PHE A 23 -8.89 -2.35 -6.79
C PHE A 23 -9.32 -0.87 -6.68
N TRP A 24 -9.38 -0.32 -5.46
CA TRP A 24 -9.72 1.09 -5.24
C TRP A 24 -8.69 2.07 -5.77
N ILE A 25 -7.40 1.78 -5.61
CA ILE A 25 -6.31 2.66 -6.06
C ILE A 25 -6.23 2.73 -7.59
N ILE A 26 -6.53 1.65 -8.30
CA ILE A 26 -6.36 1.58 -9.77
C ILE A 26 -7.44 2.37 -10.52
N GLY A 27 -8.64 2.55 -9.95
CA GLY A 27 -9.70 3.31 -10.62
C GLY A 27 -11.13 2.88 -10.30
N ALA A 28 -11.37 2.17 -9.20
CA ALA A 28 -12.73 1.82 -8.80
C ALA A 28 -13.57 3.06 -8.46
N ASP A 29 -12.95 4.16 -8.03
CA ASP A 29 -13.58 5.47 -7.86
C ASP A 29 -14.17 5.99 -9.17
N VAL A 30 -13.42 5.89 -10.28
CA VAL A 30 -13.88 6.31 -11.61
C VAL A 30 -15.03 5.42 -12.09
N LEU A 31 -14.89 4.09 -11.94
CA LEU A 31 -15.93 3.14 -12.30
C LEU A 31 -17.21 3.38 -11.49
N ALA A 32 -17.10 3.49 -10.16
CA ALA A 32 -18.24 3.73 -9.29
C ALA A 32 -18.88 5.10 -9.55
N GLY A 33 -18.07 6.14 -9.78
CA GLY A 33 -18.55 7.47 -10.18
C GLY A 33 -19.35 7.43 -11.49
N SER A 34 -18.87 6.68 -12.49
CA SER A 34 -19.58 6.52 -13.78
C SER A 34 -20.90 5.77 -13.64
N VAL A 35 -20.93 4.67 -12.88
CA VAL A 35 -22.14 3.87 -12.65
C VAL A 35 -23.17 4.64 -11.83
N LEU A 36 -22.74 5.30 -10.75
CA LEU A 36 -23.63 6.09 -9.89
C LEU A 36 -24.14 7.35 -10.61
N GLY A 37 -23.34 7.93 -11.51
CA GLY A 37 -23.76 9.02 -12.39
C GLY A 37 -24.90 8.63 -13.33
N LEU A 38 -24.95 7.38 -13.80
CA LEU A 38 -26.06 6.86 -14.63
C LEU A 38 -27.35 6.64 -13.83
N VAL A 39 -27.24 6.30 -12.55
CA VAL A 39 -28.41 6.09 -11.68
C VAL A 39 -29.10 7.43 -11.35
N GLY A 40 -28.33 8.51 -11.22
CA GLY A 40 -28.86 9.89 -11.12
C GLY A 40 -29.66 10.22 -9.86
N THR A 41 -29.83 9.28 -8.92
CA THR A 41 -30.61 9.48 -7.69
C THR A 41 -29.80 10.22 -6.61
N GLU A 42 -30.48 10.95 -5.72
CA GLU A 42 -29.85 11.67 -4.60
C GLU A 42 -28.98 10.77 -3.68
N PRO A 43 -29.38 9.53 -3.33
CA PRO A 43 -28.52 8.61 -2.59
C PRO A 43 -27.27 8.22 -3.39
N ALA A 44 -27.38 8.05 -4.71
CA ALA A 44 -26.25 7.68 -5.56
C ALA A 44 -25.18 8.78 -5.61
N LYS A 45 -25.61 10.05 -5.65
CA LYS A 45 -24.68 11.21 -5.60
C LYS A 45 -23.94 11.29 -4.27
N ARG A 46 -24.63 11.07 -3.14
CA ARG A 46 -23.99 11.01 -1.82
C ARG A 46 -22.99 9.87 -1.73
N LEU A 47 -23.32 8.70 -2.27
CA LEU A 47 -22.38 7.59 -2.31
C LEU A 47 -21.17 7.90 -3.19
N ALA A 48 -21.38 8.49 -4.36
CA ALA A 48 -20.30 8.88 -5.27
C ALA A 48 -19.33 9.88 -4.62
N SER A 49 -19.83 10.84 -3.83
CA SER A 49 -18.97 11.78 -3.10
C SER A 49 -18.03 11.09 -2.10
N GLN A 50 -18.47 10.00 -1.45
CA GLN A 50 -17.64 9.26 -0.51
C GLN A 50 -16.50 8.47 -1.17
N LEU A 51 -16.59 8.25 -2.49
CA LEU A 51 -15.60 7.51 -3.27
C LEU A 51 -14.54 8.43 -3.89
N GLN A 52 -14.62 9.73 -3.64
CA GLN A 52 -13.65 10.73 -4.09
C GLN A 52 -12.83 11.24 -2.90
N HIS A 53 -11.58 11.59 -3.16
CA HIS A 53 -10.72 12.20 -2.15
C HIS A 53 -11.14 13.65 -1.88
N VAL A 54 -11.21 14.05 -0.61
CA VAL A 54 -11.42 15.45 -0.24
C VAL A 54 -10.12 16.23 -0.41
N PRO A 55 -10.11 17.44 -1.02
CA PRO A 55 -8.87 18.17 -1.27
C PRO A 55 -8.10 18.62 -0.02
N TRP A 56 -8.79 18.89 1.10
CA TRP A 56 -8.16 19.49 2.28
C TRP A 56 -8.91 19.24 3.59
N GLU A 57 -10.19 19.64 3.68
CA GLU A 57 -11.00 19.55 4.91
C GLU A 57 -12.16 18.60 4.74
N GLY A 58 -12.09 17.45 5.43
CA GLY A 58 -13.15 16.46 5.43
C GLY A 58 -12.60 15.05 5.60
N PHE A 59 -13.51 14.09 5.59
CA PHE A 59 -13.16 12.68 5.64
C PHE A 59 -14.14 11.91 4.76
N HIS A 60 -13.59 11.21 3.77
CA HIS A 60 -14.34 10.33 2.90
C HIS A 60 -13.84 8.90 3.02
N PHE A 61 -14.71 7.95 2.66
CA PHE A 61 -14.37 6.53 2.70
C PHE A 61 -13.09 6.22 1.91
N TYR A 62 -12.88 6.91 0.78
CA TYR A 62 -11.68 6.73 -0.05
C TYR A 62 -10.37 7.03 0.71
N ASP A 63 -10.39 7.90 1.72
CA ASP A 63 -9.21 8.31 2.49
C ASP A 63 -8.70 7.20 3.42
N LEU A 64 -9.55 6.22 3.74
CA LEU A 64 -9.21 5.08 4.60
C LEU A 64 -8.30 4.05 3.93
N VAL A 65 -8.26 4.02 2.60
CA VAL A 65 -7.50 3.01 1.84
C VAL A 65 -6.01 3.08 2.22
N PHE A 66 -5.44 4.29 2.29
CA PHE A 66 -4.01 4.44 2.60
C PHE A 66 -3.64 4.05 4.05
N PRO A 67 -4.32 4.55 5.10
CA PRO A 67 -4.09 4.11 6.48
C PRO A 67 -4.29 2.60 6.67
N LEU A 68 -5.31 2.02 6.05
CA LEU A 68 -5.59 0.58 6.11
C LEU A 68 -4.45 -0.24 5.50
N PHE A 69 -3.96 0.18 4.33
CA PHE A 69 -2.83 -0.45 3.67
C PHE A 69 -1.56 -0.42 4.55
N LEU A 70 -1.27 0.72 5.18
CA LEU A 70 -0.12 0.86 6.08
C LEU A 70 -0.24 -0.03 7.32
N PHE A 71 -1.44 -0.10 7.92
CA PHE A 71 -1.73 -0.99 9.04
C PHE A 71 -1.48 -2.45 8.68
N MET A 72 -1.98 -2.91 7.52
CA MET A 72 -1.76 -4.27 7.03
C MET A 72 -0.27 -4.59 6.82
N VAL A 73 0.49 -3.66 6.25
CA VAL A 73 1.95 -3.83 6.09
C VAL A 73 2.59 -4.05 7.47
N GLY A 74 2.21 -3.25 8.47
CA GLY A 74 2.65 -3.40 9.85
C GLY A 74 2.31 -4.77 10.46
N CYS A 75 1.05 -5.20 10.38
CA CYS A 75 0.62 -6.51 10.88
C CYS A 75 1.34 -7.68 10.21
N SER A 76 1.79 -7.52 8.96
CA SER A 76 2.50 -8.56 8.21
C SER A 76 3.99 -8.70 8.55
N LEU A 77 4.59 -7.71 9.22
CA LEU A 77 6.01 -7.68 9.57
C LEU A 77 6.47 -8.89 10.41
N PRO A 78 5.88 -9.20 11.58
CA PRO A 78 6.36 -10.29 12.44
C PRO A 78 6.36 -11.63 11.70
N PHE A 79 5.31 -11.93 10.95
CA PHE A 79 5.21 -13.17 10.14
C PHE A 79 6.29 -13.28 9.06
N SER A 80 6.80 -12.15 8.56
CA SER A 80 7.88 -12.11 7.57
C SER A 80 9.26 -12.27 8.21
N LEU A 81 9.46 -11.66 9.39
CA LEU A 81 10.75 -11.64 10.10
C LEU A 81 11.01 -12.94 10.85
N GLU A 82 9.97 -13.55 11.44
CA GLU A 82 10.07 -14.80 12.19
C GLU A 82 10.65 -15.94 11.34
N LYS A 83 10.32 -15.98 10.04
CA LYS A 83 10.85 -16.95 9.07
C LYS A 83 12.37 -16.89 8.85
N HIS A 84 13.01 -15.78 9.22
CA HIS A 84 14.43 -15.51 8.92
C HIS A 84 15.24 -15.21 10.18
N ARG A 85 14.69 -15.54 11.36
CA ARG A 85 15.30 -15.32 12.67
C ARG A 85 16.69 -15.97 12.84
N GLN A 86 16.99 -17.00 12.04
CA GLN A 86 18.25 -17.74 12.08
C GLN A 86 19.40 -17.04 11.34
N SER A 87 19.17 -15.95 10.60
CA SER A 87 20.22 -15.25 9.84
C SER A 87 20.00 -13.73 9.84
N PRO A 88 20.47 -13.01 10.86
CA PRO A 88 20.25 -11.58 11.03
C PRO A 88 20.73 -10.75 9.84
N SER A 89 21.92 -11.04 9.30
CA SER A 89 22.49 -10.33 8.15
C SER A 89 21.62 -10.42 6.89
N ALA A 90 21.01 -11.58 6.64
CA ALA A 90 20.10 -11.80 5.52
C ALA A 90 18.79 -11.01 5.67
N VAL A 91 18.34 -10.77 6.92
CA VAL A 91 17.15 -9.96 7.22
C VAL A 91 17.42 -8.49 6.90
N TYR A 92 18.52 -7.91 7.37
CA TYR A 92 18.87 -6.52 7.10
C TYR A 92 19.03 -6.23 5.60
N LEU A 93 19.68 -7.12 4.85
CA LEU A 93 19.83 -6.96 3.40
C LEU A 93 18.48 -6.99 2.69
N ARG A 94 17.57 -7.87 3.11
CA ARG A 94 16.23 -7.98 2.54
C ARG A 94 15.39 -6.73 2.82
N ILE A 95 15.41 -6.24 4.06
CA ILE A 95 14.70 -5.01 4.45
C ILE A 95 15.21 -3.86 3.59
N THR A 96 16.53 -3.66 3.56
CA THR A 96 17.17 -2.60 2.78
C THR A 96 16.82 -2.68 1.30
N ARG A 97 16.89 -3.88 0.69
CA ARG A 97 16.51 -4.08 -0.72
C ARG A 97 15.06 -3.70 -0.98
N ARG A 98 14.14 -4.05 -0.07
CA ARG A 98 12.71 -3.75 -0.22
C ARG A 98 12.43 -2.26 -0.07
N VAL A 99 13.02 -1.61 0.94
CA VAL A 99 12.91 -0.16 1.14
C VAL A 99 13.48 0.59 -0.06
N ALA A 100 14.69 0.22 -0.51
CA ALA A 100 15.31 0.81 -1.70
C ALA A 100 14.45 0.62 -2.95
N ALA A 101 13.90 -0.57 -3.18
CA ALA A 101 13.02 -0.82 -4.32
C ALA A 101 11.76 0.06 -4.27
N LEU A 102 11.10 0.19 -3.11
CA LEU A 102 9.92 1.05 -2.96
C LEU A 102 10.24 2.53 -3.18
N VAL A 103 11.36 3.00 -2.64
CA VAL A 103 11.80 4.39 -2.81
C VAL A 103 12.15 4.67 -4.27
N LEU A 104 12.93 3.80 -4.92
CA LEU A 104 13.30 3.96 -6.32
C LEU A 104 12.09 3.92 -7.25
N LEU A 105 11.17 2.97 -7.05
CA LEU A 105 9.92 2.91 -7.81
C LEU A 105 9.06 4.15 -7.58
N GLY A 106 8.99 4.66 -6.35
CA GLY A 106 8.30 5.90 -6.04
C GLY A 106 8.91 7.11 -6.74
N LEU A 107 10.25 7.20 -6.80
CA LEU A 107 10.95 8.28 -7.50
C LEU A 107 10.71 8.21 -9.01
N ILE A 108 10.79 7.01 -9.59
CA ILE A 108 10.46 6.78 -11.01
C ILE A 108 9.03 7.22 -11.31
N ALA A 109 8.06 6.82 -10.49
CA ALA A 109 6.66 7.20 -10.65
C ALA A 109 6.42 8.71 -10.49
N ASN A 110 7.22 9.40 -9.65
CA ASN A 110 7.13 10.84 -9.42
C ASN A 110 7.93 11.68 -10.44
N GLY A 111 8.30 11.12 -11.60
CA GLY A 111 8.89 11.89 -12.70
C GLY A 111 10.42 11.92 -12.72
N MET A 112 11.12 11.08 -11.95
CA MET A 112 12.59 10.99 -12.01
C MET A 112 13.11 10.67 -13.43
N LEU A 113 12.36 9.88 -14.21
CA LEU A 113 12.69 9.57 -15.60
C LEU A 113 12.39 10.72 -16.58
N ARG A 114 11.59 11.70 -16.18
CA ARG A 114 11.24 12.88 -16.99
C ARG A 114 12.16 14.08 -16.73
N PHE A 115 13.15 13.94 -15.83
CA PHE A 115 14.08 14.99 -15.43
C PHE A 115 13.40 16.28 -14.92
N GLU A 116 12.17 16.18 -14.44
CA GLU A 116 11.40 17.30 -13.86
C GLU A 116 11.77 17.49 -12.38
N TRP A 117 13.03 17.88 -12.12
CA TRP A 117 13.57 18.03 -10.76
C TRP A 117 12.80 19.05 -9.91
N GLU A 118 12.17 20.05 -10.55
CA GLU A 118 11.39 21.11 -9.88
C GLU A 118 10.01 20.65 -9.38
N ASN A 119 9.39 19.66 -10.04
CA ASN A 119 8.08 19.11 -9.66
C ASN A 119 8.20 17.75 -8.96
N LEU A 120 9.41 17.34 -8.60
CA LEU A 120 9.63 16.03 -8.02
C LEU A 120 8.94 15.92 -6.67
N ARG A 121 7.87 15.14 -6.60
CA ARG A 121 7.13 14.91 -5.37
C ARG A 121 7.96 14.01 -4.45
N TYR A 122 8.83 14.60 -3.63
CA TYR A 122 9.76 13.85 -2.77
C TYR A 122 9.05 12.89 -1.80
N PRO A 123 7.96 13.26 -1.09
CA PRO A 123 7.28 12.37 -0.15
C PRO A 123 6.06 11.68 -0.78
N GLY A 124 6.30 10.81 -1.76
CA GLY A 124 5.25 9.97 -2.34
C GLY A 124 4.77 8.85 -1.40
N VAL A 125 3.65 8.23 -1.77
CA VAL A 125 3.00 7.14 -1.02
C VAL A 125 3.95 5.94 -0.85
N LEU A 126 4.66 5.57 -1.91
CA LEU A 126 5.60 4.44 -1.89
C LEU A 126 6.80 4.69 -0.96
N GLN A 127 7.35 5.90 -0.96
CA GLN A 127 8.45 6.30 -0.09
C GLN A 127 8.04 6.21 1.38
N ARG A 128 6.84 6.71 1.72
CA ARG A 128 6.28 6.65 3.08
C ARG A 128 6.11 5.20 3.56
N ILE A 129 5.52 4.35 2.72
CA ILE A 129 5.36 2.91 3.03
C ILE A 129 6.73 2.25 3.23
N GLY A 130 7.71 2.56 2.38
CA GLY A 130 9.07 2.05 2.50
C GLY A 130 9.73 2.43 3.82
N ILE A 131 9.66 3.70 4.21
CA ILE A 131 10.25 4.18 5.48
C ILE A 131 9.56 3.54 6.68
N CYS A 132 8.23 3.52 6.73
CA CYS A 132 7.48 2.90 7.82
C CYS A 132 7.78 1.39 7.95
N TYR A 133 7.87 0.67 6.82
CA TYR A 133 8.27 -0.74 6.80
C TYR A 133 9.69 -0.92 7.34
N GLY A 134 10.64 -0.08 6.89
CA GLY A 134 12.03 -0.14 7.33
C GLY A 134 12.17 0.07 8.83
N ILE A 135 11.58 1.15 9.35
CA ILE A 135 11.60 1.46 10.79
C ILE A 135 10.91 0.34 11.59
N GLY A 136 9.71 -0.07 11.19
CA GLY A 136 8.97 -1.14 11.88
C GLY A 136 9.71 -2.47 11.88
N ALA A 137 10.42 -2.80 10.80
CA ALA A 137 11.22 -4.02 10.72
C ALA A 137 12.52 -3.97 11.53
N LEU A 138 13.09 -2.77 11.75
CA LEU A 138 14.30 -2.58 12.56
C LEU A 138 14.00 -2.57 14.07
N LEU A 139 12.79 -2.17 14.45
CA LEU A 139 12.34 -2.15 15.85
C LEU A 139 11.93 -3.54 16.39
N TYR A 140 11.67 -4.49 15.50
CA TYR A 140 11.30 -5.87 15.83
C TYR A 140 12.56 -6.74 16.02
#